data_AF-F8CF49-F1
#
_entry.id   AF-F8CF49-F1
#
_cell.length_a   1.000
_cell.length_b   1.000
_cell.length_c   1.000
_cell.angle_alpha   90.00
_cell.angle_beta   90.00
_cell.angle_gamma   90.00
#
_symmetry.space_group_name_H-M   'P 1'
#
loop_
_entity.id
_entity.type
_entity.pdbx_description
1 polymer ?
#
loop_
_entity_poly.entity_id
_entity_poly.type
_entity_poly.pdbx_seq_one_letter_code
_entity_poly.pdbx_strand_id
1 'polypeptide(L)'
;MDERLQRIQFVTRYYDWLQGLRFLPFGVLLAGFALWLALLPPDGGTPAAVGAIALAVGMVATLVLYPLAGGYYQRRFGEVRPSAVMKQTRLRLTVLFAVVGLALASGLVALGFDGAGTGFPVSGALAVSAAALLAYWAAIGRFVPHYPPIAGAMLLVAALHALGLNPLCGWLHAGDAASTIRCDLVTFHAAWGVALTALAVLDHRLLVQALSPAPADAAELGAAG
;
A
#
# COMPACT_ATOMS: atom_id res chain seq x y z
N MET A 1 10.64 2.99 34.73
CA MET A 1 9.98 3.97 33.85
C MET A 1 8.68 3.32 33.44
N ASP A 2 7.53 3.91 33.82
CA ASP A 2 6.23 3.24 33.66
C ASP A 2 5.97 2.85 32.21
N GLU A 3 5.58 1.59 31.99
CA GLU A 3 5.19 1.06 30.68
C GLU A 3 4.12 1.93 30.01
N ARG A 4 3.27 2.57 30.82
CA ARG A 4 2.25 3.53 30.39
C ARG A 4 2.85 4.77 29.71
N LEU A 5 3.92 5.33 30.27
CA LEU A 5 4.63 6.50 29.70
C LEU A 5 5.31 6.14 28.37
N GLN A 6 5.94 4.96 28.30
CA GLN A 6 6.55 4.46 27.06
C GLN A 6 5.50 4.27 25.96
N ARG A 7 4.34 3.70 26.30
CA ARG A 7 3.21 3.49 25.39
C ARG A 7 2.65 4.81 24.86
N ILE A 8 2.43 5.81 25.73
CA ILE A 8 1.94 7.13 25.34
C ILE A 8 2.94 7.82 24.41
N GLN A 9 4.23 7.82 24.75
CA GLN A 9 5.29 8.39 23.91
C GLN A 9 5.37 7.71 22.55
N PHE A 10 5.20 6.39 22.52
CA PHE A 10 5.18 5.63 21.29
C PHE A 10 3.99 6.02 20.40
N VAL A 11 2.77 6.01 20.94
CA VAL A 11 1.57 6.35 20.15
C VAL A 11 1.63 7.78 19.65
N THR A 12 2.01 8.74 20.50
CA THR A 12 2.12 10.14 20.08
C THR A 12 3.21 10.36 19.03
N ARG A 13 4.34 9.65 19.11
CA ARG A 13 5.40 9.74 18.11
C ARG A 13 4.97 9.20 16.75
N TYR A 14 4.28 8.06 16.72
CA TYR A 14 3.97 7.34 15.48
C TYR A 14 2.51 7.43 15.03
N TYR A 15 1.72 8.29 15.68
CA TYR A 15 0.29 8.44 15.45
C TYR A 15 -0.05 8.60 13.96
N ASP A 16 0.62 9.52 13.27
CA ASP A 16 0.37 9.82 11.85
C ASP A 16 0.61 8.61 10.93
N TRP A 17 1.55 7.73 11.29
CA TRP A 17 1.86 6.53 10.49
C TRP A 17 0.88 5.40 10.74
N LEU A 18 0.28 5.36 11.93
CA LEU A 18 -0.69 4.33 12.33
C LEU A 18 -2.13 4.65 11.88
N GLN A 19 -2.36 5.79 11.20
CA GLN A 19 -3.64 6.15 10.59
C GLN A 19 -3.91 5.36 9.30
N GLY A 20 -3.79 4.03 9.36
CA GLY A 20 -3.81 3.15 8.21
C GLY A 20 -5.04 3.30 7.32
N LEU A 21 -6.23 3.57 7.89
CA LEU A 21 -7.46 3.74 7.11
C LEU A 21 -7.39 4.87 6.08
N ARG A 22 -6.46 5.83 6.22
CA ARG A 22 -6.23 6.87 5.21
C ARG A 22 -5.74 6.29 3.88
N PHE A 23 -5.03 5.16 3.93
CA PHE A 23 -4.52 4.46 2.76
C PHE A 23 -5.45 3.36 2.24
N LEU A 24 -6.49 2.99 3.00
CA LEU A 24 -7.45 1.96 2.60
C LEU A 24 -8.10 2.22 1.22
N PRO A 25 -8.55 3.45 0.89
CA PRO A 25 -9.13 3.72 -0.43
C PRO A 25 -8.18 3.41 -1.60
N PHE A 26 -6.87 3.63 -1.43
CA PHE A 26 -5.87 3.29 -2.45
C PHE A 26 -5.76 1.78 -2.66
N GLY A 27 -5.73 1.01 -1.57
CA GLY A 27 -5.71 -0.45 -1.64
C GLY A 27 -6.94 -1.01 -2.36
N VAL A 28 -8.12 -0.53 -1.98
CA VAL A 28 -9.41 -0.95 -2.59
C VAL A 28 -9.46 -0.58 -4.07
N LEU A 29 -9.05 0.64 -4.44
CA LEU A 29 -9.02 1.07 -5.84
C LEU A 29 -8.10 0.17 -6.68
N LEU A 30 -6.88 -0.09 -6.21
CA LEU A 30 -5.91 -0.89 -6.97
C LEU A 30 -6.37 -2.35 -7.10
N ALA A 31 -6.90 -2.95 -6.04
CA ALA A 31 -7.45 -4.30 -6.09
C ALA A 31 -8.68 -4.37 -7.00
N GLY A 32 -9.58 -3.38 -6.92
CA GLY A 32 -10.76 -3.28 -7.78
C GLY A 32 -10.39 -3.08 -9.25
N PHE A 33 -9.37 -2.28 -9.54
CA PHE A 33 -8.84 -2.08 -10.89
C PHE A 33 -8.21 -3.36 -11.44
N ALA A 34 -7.43 -4.09 -10.63
CA ALA A 34 -6.88 -5.38 -11.01
C ALA A 34 -7.99 -6.40 -11.32
N LEU A 35 -9.04 -6.45 -10.50
CA LEU A 35 -10.20 -7.32 -10.73
C LEU A 35 -10.95 -6.94 -12.00
N TRP A 36 -11.21 -5.64 -12.21
CA TRP A 36 -11.83 -5.15 -13.44
C TRP A 36 -11.01 -5.52 -14.67
N LEU A 37 -9.70 -5.27 -14.65
CA LEU A 37 -8.78 -5.70 -15.70
C LEU A 37 -8.77 -7.22 -15.88
N ALA A 38 -8.93 -8.02 -14.83
CA ALA A 38 -8.97 -9.47 -14.92
C ALA A 38 -10.28 -10.00 -15.55
N LEU A 39 -11.37 -9.27 -15.43
CA LEU A 39 -12.71 -9.67 -15.92
C LEU A 39 -13.05 -9.18 -17.33
N LEU A 40 -12.28 -8.26 -17.91
CA LEU A 40 -12.52 -7.78 -19.27
C LEU A 40 -12.45 -8.91 -20.33
N PRO A 41 -13.33 -8.95 -21.33
CA PRO A 41 -13.17 -9.89 -22.43
C PRO A 41 -11.83 -9.66 -23.15
N PRO A 42 -11.12 -10.72 -23.56
CA PRO A 42 -9.86 -10.58 -24.31
C PRO A 42 -10.08 -9.82 -25.63
N ASP A 43 -11.22 -10.04 -26.29
CA ASP A 43 -11.50 -9.52 -27.64
C ASP A 43 -12.31 -8.21 -27.62
N GLY A 44 -12.90 -7.87 -26.47
CA GLY A 44 -13.80 -6.71 -26.29
C GLY A 44 -13.11 -5.48 -25.70
N GLY A 45 -11.77 -5.40 -25.84
CA GLY A 45 -10.90 -4.54 -25.05
C GLY A 45 -11.40 -3.10 -24.90
N THR A 46 -11.60 -2.67 -23.65
CA THR A 46 -11.66 -1.24 -23.34
C THR A 46 -10.34 -0.60 -23.82
N PRO A 47 -10.37 0.52 -24.55
CA PRO A 47 -9.15 1.18 -24.98
C PRO A 47 -8.24 1.40 -23.76
N ALA A 48 -6.94 1.14 -23.89
CA ALA A 48 -5.98 1.33 -22.79
C ALA A 48 -6.09 2.74 -22.15
N ALA A 49 -6.41 3.74 -22.98
CA ALA A 49 -6.73 5.10 -22.55
C ALA A 49 -7.90 5.18 -21.57
N VAL A 50 -8.99 4.42 -21.77
CA VAL A 50 -10.14 4.38 -20.86
C VAL A 50 -9.75 3.77 -19.53
N GLY A 51 -8.98 2.68 -19.53
CA GLY A 51 -8.47 2.08 -18.29
C GLY A 51 -7.54 3.03 -17.52
N ALA A 52 -6.63 3.70 -18.22
CA ALA A 52 -5.75 4.71 -17.62
C ALA A 52 -6.54 5.91 -17.05
N ILE A 53 -7.54 6.42 -17.77
CA ILE A 53 -8.43 7.50 -17.31
C ILE A 53 -9.20 7.05 -16.07
N ALA A 54 -9.78 5.84 -16.07
CA ALA A 54 -10.53 5.31 -14.93
C ALA A 54 -9.64 5.19 -13.68
N LEU A 55 -8.42 4.67 -13.83
CA LEU A 55 -7.45 4.59 -12.75
C LEU A 55 -7.05 5.99 -12.25
N ALA A 56 -6.78 6.94 -13.15
CA ALA A 56 -6.40 8.30 -12.80
C ALA A 56 -7.53 9.03 -12.03
N VAL A 57 -8.77 8.93 -12.52
CA VAL A 57 -9.95 9.49 -11.83
C VAL A 57 -10.12 8.84 -10.46
N GLY A 58 -9.97 7.52 -10.36
CA GLY A 58 -9.98 6.80 -9.09
C GLY A 58 -8.90 7.31 -8.13
N MET A 59 -7.66 7.51 -8.60
CA MET A 59 -6.56 8.03 -7.80
C MET A 59 -6.81 9.45 -7.29
N VAL A 60 -7.41 10.31 -8.12
CA VAL A 60 -7.83 11.64 -7.70
C VAL A 60 -8.91 11.53 -6.61
N ALA A 61 -9.89 10.64 -6.77
CA ALA A 61 -10.91 10.42 -5.77
C ALA A 61 -10.34 9.92 -4.43
N THR A 62 -9.38 8.98 -4.45
CA THR A 62 -8.73 8.49 -3.22
C THR A 62 -7.87 9.56 -2.54
N LEU A 63 -7.21 10.43 -3.31
CA LEU A 63 -6.49 11.60 -2.77
C LEU A 63 -7.42 12.58 -2.06
N VAL A 64 -8.65 12.76 -2.55
CA VAL A 64 -9.68 13.58 -1.88
C VAL A 64 -10.20 12.89 -0.61
N LEU A 65 -10.30 11.56 -0.58
CA LEU A 65 -10.71 10.80 0.61
C LEU A 65 -9.63 10.81 1.71
N TYR A 66 -8.36 10.95 1.34
CA TYR A 66 -7.22 10.93 2.28
C TYR A 66 -7.31 11.98 3.42
N PRO A 67 -7.62 13.27 3.18
CA PRO A 67 -7.85 14.24 4.25
C PRO A 67 -9.15 13.99 5.02
N LEU A 68 -10.20 13.46 4.38
CA LEU A 68 -11.47 13.15 5.05
C LEU A 68 -11.29 12.05 6.11
N ALA A 69 -10.54 11.00 5.77
CA ALA A 69 -10.11 9.98 6.73
C ALA A 69 -9.27 10.58 7.86
N GLY A 70 -8.41 11.57 7.56
CA GLY A 70 -7.69 12.35 8.58
C GLY A 70 -8.63 13.07 9.56
N GLY A 71 -9.71 13.69 9.05
CA GLY A 71 -10.73 14.33 9.88
C GLY A 71 -11.51 13.35 10.76
N TYR A 72 -11.69 12.10 10.32
CA TYR A 72 -12.20 11.03 11.19
C TYR A 72 -11.26 10.75 12.36
N TYR A 73 -9.95 10.57 12.13
CA TYR A 73 -8.98 10.34 13.20
C TYR A 73 -8.89 11.52 14.19
N GLN A 74 -8.90 12.75 13.68
CA GLN A 74 -8.91 13.96 14.52
C GLN A 74 -10.13 14.02 15.43
N ARG A 75 -11.33 13.70 14.91
CA ARG A 75 -12.56 13.67 15.71
C ARG A 75 -12.57 12.53 16.73
N ARG A 76 -12.03 11.36 16.37
CA ARG A 76 -12.13 10.15 17.21
C ARG A 76 -11.07 10.06 18.31
N PHE A 77 -9.85 10.53 18.04
CA PHE A 77 -8.70 10.37 18.94
C PHE A 77 -7.98 11.70 19.26
N GLY A 78 -8.46 12.82 18.73
CA GLY A 78 -7.88 14.14 18.92
C GLY A 78 -6.78 14.50 17.90
N GLU A 79 -6.28 15.73 18.00
CA GLU A 79 -5.20 16.24 17.17
C GLU A 79 -3.85 15.93 17.83
N VAL A 80 -3.02 15.12 17.17
CA VAL A 80 -1.62 14.90 17.54
C VAL A 80 -0.75 15.61 16.53
N ARG A 81 0.06 16.57 16.98
CA ARG A 81 0.95 17.32 16.11
C ARG A 81 2.25 16.53 15.89
N PRO A 82 2.62 16.21 14.64
CA PRO A 82 3.87 15.53 14.38
C PRO A 82 5.06 16.42 14.75
N SER A 83 6.10 15.80 15.33
CA SER A 83 7.36 16.49 15.63
C SER A 83 8.05 16.97 14.34
N ALA A 84 8.92 17.99 14.46
CA ALA A 84 9.66 18.52 13.31
C ALA A 84 10.50 17.44 12.60
N VAL A 85 11.14 16.55 13.38
CA VAL A 85 11.88 15.40 12.86
C VAL A 85 10.97 14.48 12.06
N MET A 86 9.75 14.21 12.55
CA MET A 86 8.81 13.33 11.85
C MET A 86 8.32 13.94 10.53
N LYS A 87 8.03 15.25 10.52
CA LYS A 87 7.67 15.97 9.29
C LYS A 87 8.78 15.87 8.24
N GLN A 88 10.04 16.04 8.66
CA GLN A 88 11.19 15.93 7.75
C GLN A 88 11.39 14.50 7.23
N THR A 89 11.31 13.49 8.10
CA THR A 89 11.38 12.08 7.68
C THR A 89 10.28 11.73 6.70
N ARG A 90 9.05 12.18 6.96
CA ARG A 90 7.91 11.99 6.05
C ARG A 90 8.16 12.63 4.70
N LEU A 91 8.60 13.88 4.66
CA LEU A 91 8.92 14.57 3.41
C LEU A 91 9.99 13.82 2.61
N ARG A 92 11.07 13.39 3.26
CA ARG A 92 12.15 12.62 2.62
C ARG A 92 11.63 11.32 2.02
N LEU A 93 10.82 10.57 2.77
CA LEU A 93 10.20 9.33 2.29
C LEU A 93 9.27 9.62 1.11
N THR A 94 8.40 10.62 1.20
CA THR A 94 7.51 11.01 0.10
C THR A 94 8.30 11.37 -1.16
N VAL A 95 9.35 12.18 -1.05
CA VAL A 95 10.21 12.53 -2.19
C VAL A 95 10.89 11.28 -2.76
N LEU A 96 11.46 10.42 -1.91
CA LEU A 96 12.09 9.17 -2.35
C LEU A 96 11.11 8.29 -3.11
N PHE A 97 9.92 8.03 -2.55
CA PHE A 97 8.89 7.22 -3.20
C PHE A 97 8.38 7.86 -4.50
N ALA A 98 8.25 9.19 -4.55
CA ALA A 98 7.86 9.90 -5.76
C ALA A 98 8.94 9.77 -6.86
N VAL A 99 10.22 9.90 -6.51
CA VAL A 99 11.33 9.73 -7.46
C VAL A 99 11.41 8.30 -7.95
N VAL A 100 11.31 7.30 -7.06
CA VAL A 100 11.31 5.88 -7.44
C VAL A 100 10.10 5.56 -8.32
N GLY A 101 8.92 6.04 -7.94
CA GLY A 101 7.70 5.86 -8.73
C GLY A 101 7.80 6.50 -10.11
N LEU A 102 8.36 7.71 -10.20
CA LEU A 102 8.60 8.39 -11.47
C LEU A 102 9.63 7.66 -12.33
N ALA A 103 10.73 7.19 -11.74
CA ALA A 103 11.74 6.41 -12.45
C ALA A 103 11.16 5.11 -13.00
N LEU A 104 10.34 4.40 -12.21
CA LEU A 104 9.62 3.21 -12.66
C LEU A 104 8.65 3.57 -13.79
N ALA A 105 7.79 4.58 -13.61
CA ALA A 105 6.86 5.02 -14.66
C ALA A 105 7.58 5.42 -15.95
N SER A 106 8.73 6.11 -15.85
CA SER A 106 9.49 6.56 -17.01
C SER A 106 10.16 5.38 -17.72
N GLY A 107 10.74 4.44 -16.97
CA GLY A 107 11.29 3.21 -17.52
C GLY A 107 10.23 2.37 -18.24
N LEU A 108 9.01 2.32 -17.69
CA LEU A 108 7.89 1.63 -18.33
C LEU A 108 7.46 2.27 -19.64
N VAL A 109 7.38 3.60 -19.66
CA VAL A 109 7.07 4.37 -20.88
C VAL A 109 8.15 4.13 -21.94
N ALA A 110 9.43 4.17 -21.55
CA ALA A 110 10.56 3.90 -22.46
C ALA A 110 10.51 2.48 -23.05
N LEU A 111 10.29 1.47 -22.21
CA LEU A 111 10.15 0.07 -22.67
C LEU A 111 8.93 -0.13 -23.59
N GLY A 112 7.85 0.62 -23.38
CA GLY A 112 6.67 0.58 -24.23
C GLY A 112 6.88 1.20 -25.62
N PHE A 113 7.76 2.20 -25.75
CA PHE A 113 8.04 2.87 -27.03
C PHE A 113 9.01 2.11 -27.93
N ASP A 114 9.92 1.32 -27.37
CA ASP A 114 10.93 0.61 -28.15
C ASP A 114 10.38 -0.64 -28.87
N GLY A 115 9.11 -1.02 -28.68
CA GLY A 115 8.47 -2.14 -29.37
C GLY A 115 9.08 -3.52 -29.08
N ALA A 116 10.16 -3.58 -28.30
CA ALA A 116 10.93 -4.77 -27.95
C ALA A 116 10.25 -5.53 -26.78
N GLY A 117 9.04 -6.02 -27.02
CA GLY A 117 8.54 -7.37 -26.67
C GLY A 117 8.71 -8.01 -25.29
N THR A 118 9.27 -7.39 -24.25
CA THR A 118 9.52 -8.11 -22.97
C THR A 118 8.69 -7.58 -21.80
N GLY A 119 7.38 -7.38 -22.00
CA GLY A 119 6.41 -7.15 -20.92
C GLY A 119 6.69 -5.95 -20.00
N PHE A 120 5.84 -5.76 -19.00
CA PHE A 120 6.11 -4.84 -17.90
C PHE A 120 6.98 -5.60 -16.88
N PRO A 121 8.14 -5.06 -16.44
CA PRO A 121 9.05 -5.73 -15.50
C PRO A 121 8.46 -5.78 -14.07
N VAL A 122 7.33 -6.47 -13.90
CA VAL A 122 6.54 -6.51 -12.66
C VAL A 122 7.32 -7.14 -11.53
N SER A 123 8.13 -8.16 -11.82
CA SER A 123 8.99 -8.77 -10.80
C SER A 123 10.00 -7.77 -10.24
N GLY A 124 10.60 -6.95 -11.11
CA GLY A 124 11.50 -5.87 -10.69
C GLY A 124 10.75 -4.79 -9.90
N ALA A 125 9.59 -4.35 -10.38
CA ALA A 125 8.78 -3.35 -9.72
C ALA A 125 8.31 -3.80 -8.32
N LEU A 126 7.87 -5.05 -8.19
CA LEU A 126 7.46 -5.63 -6.90
C LEU A 126 8.65 -5.84 -5.96
N ALA A 127 9.83 -6.25 -6.47
CA ALA A 127 11.03 -6.37 -5.66
C ALA A 127 11.51 -5.01 -5.12
N VAL A 128 11.50 -3.98 -5.97
CA VAL A 128 11.80 -2.59 -5.56
C VAL A 128 10.78 -2.11 -4.52
N SER A 129 9.49 -2.41 -4.73
CA SER A 129 8.42 -2.06 -3.79
C SER A 129 8.63 -2.73 -2.43
N ALA A 130 8.99 -4.01 -2.40
CA ALA A 130 9.30 -4.73 -1.17
C ALA A 130 10.52 -4.15 -0.45
N ALA A 131 11.59 -3.85 -1.18
CA ALA A 131 12.78 -3.20 -0.63
C ALA A 131 12.46 -1.82 -0.05
N ALA A 132 11.62 -1.04 -0.74
CA ALA A 132 11.19 0.27 -0.27
C ALA A 132 10.29 0.17 0.97
N LEU A 133 9.44 -0.86 1.07
CA LEU A 133 8.63 -1.14 2.26
C LEU A 133 9.50 -1.52 3.47
N LEU A 134 10.56 -2.31 3.27
CA LEU A 134 11.54 -2.65 4.30
C LEU A 134 12.39 -1.44 4.72
N ALA A 135 12.81 -0.61 3.76
CA ALA A 135 13.52 0.63 4.03
C ALA A 135 12.65 1.61 4.84
N TYR A 136 11.37 1.72 4.48
CA TYR A 136 10.39 2.48 5.23
C TYR A 136 10.21 1.94 6.65
N TRP A 137 10.04 0.62 6.81
CA TRP A 137 9.95 -0.05 8.10
C TRP A 137 11.19 0.23 8.98
N ALA A 138 12.39 0.19 8.38
CA ALA A 138 13.62 0.55 9.06
C ALA A 138 13.64 2.04 9.45
N ALA A 139 13.20 2.93 8.57
CA ALA A 139 13.19 4.38 8.80
C ALA A 139 12.22 4.81 9.91
N ILE A 140 11.11 4.10 10.09
CA ILE A 140 10.20 4.34 11.21
C ILE A 140 10.66 3.66 12.53
N GLY A 141 11.73 2.87 12.51
CA GLY A 141 12.32 2.27 13.72
C GLY A 141 11.91 0.81 13.98
N ARG A 142 11.49 0.08 12.95
CA ARG A 142 11.27 -1.38 12.96
C ARG A 142 10.22 -1.92 13.94
N PHE A 143 9.36 -1.05 14.47
CA PHE A 143 8.43 -1.44 15.52
C PHE A 143 7.12 -2.07 15.02
N VAL A 144 6.80 -1.94 13.72
CA VAL A 144 5.57 -2.47 13.14
C VAL A 144 5.82 -3.87 12.58
N PRO A 145 5.34 -4.95 13.22
CA PRO A 145 5.76 -6.31 12.88
C PRO A 145 5.20 -6.84 11.56
N HIS A 146 4.13 -6.25 11.05
CA HIS A 146 3.48 -6.73 9.81
C HIS A 146 4.10 -6.22 8.52
N TYR A 147 5.03 -5.26 8.56
CA TYR A 147 5.69 -4.75 7.35
C TYR A 147 6.61 -5.81 6.68
N PRO A 148 7.52 -6.48 7.39
CA PRO A 148 8.39 -7.49 6.77
C PRO A 148 7.64 -8.67 6.13
N PRO A 149 6.61 -9.28 6.77
CA PRO A 149 5.80 -10.31 6.12
C PRO A 149 5.12 -9.84 4.83
N ILE A 150 4.61 -8.61 4.79
CA ILE A 150 3.98 -8.04 3.59
C ILE A 150 5.02 -7.80 2.49
N ALA A 151 6.21 -7.30 2.82
CA ALA A 151 7.32 -7.18 1.88
C ALA A 151 7.76 -8.57 1.34
N GLY A 152 7.84 -9.57 2.23
CA GLY A 152 8.12 -10.95 1.87
C GLY A 152 7.07 -11.53 0.91
N ALA A 153 5.79 -11.26 1.14
CA ALA A 153 4.71 -11.65 0.23
C ALA A 153 4.86 -10.98 -1.15
N MET A 154 5.23 -9.70 -1.21
CA MET A 154 5.50 -9.01 -2.48
C MET A 154 6.69 -9.63 -3.23
N LEU A 155 7.77 -9.99 -2.54
CA LEU A 155 8.91 -10.71 -3.13
C LEU A 155 8.52 -12.10 -3.62
N LEU A 156 7.68 -12.81 -2.87
CA LEU A 156 7.18 -14.11 -3.30
C LEU A 156 6.36 -13.98 -4.59
N VAL A 157 5.46 -13.00 -4.68
CA VAL A 157 4.70 -12.73 -5.91
C VAL A 157 5.64 -12.35 -7.07
N ALA A 158 6.67 -11.53 -6.81
CA ALA A 158 7.68 -11.18 -7.80
C ALA A 158 8.43 -12.42 -8.32
N ALA A 159 8.85 -13.33 -7.42
CA ALA A 159 9.56 -14.55 -7.78
C ALA A 159 8.65 -15.51 -8.55
N LEU A 160 7.42 -15.74 -8.10
CA LEU A 160 6.45 -16.58 -8.80
C LEU A 160 6.16 -16.03 -10.20
N HIS A 161 6.02 -14.71 -10.34
CA HIS A 161 5.86 -14.08 -11.64
C HIS A 161 7.09 -14.26 -12.53
N ALA A 162 8.30 -14.01 -12.01
CA ALA A 162 9.55 -14.17 -12.78
C ALA A 162 9.79 -15.61 -13.27
N LEU A 163 9.34 -16.60 -12.49
CA LEU A 163 9.46 -18.03 -12.82
C LEU A 163 8.32 -18.55 -13.71
N GLY A 164 7.35 -17.70 -14.10
CA GLY A 164 6.17 -18.14 -14.86
C GLY A 164 5.19 -19.00 -14.05
N LEU A 165 5.31 -18.99 -12.72
CA LEU A 165 4.47 -19.76 -11.78
C LEU A 165 3.33 -18.94 -11.18
N ASN A 166 3.08 -17.73 -11.71
CA ASN A 166 2.00 -16.89 -11.23
C ASN A 166 0.64 -17.46 -11.65
N PRO A 167 -0.20 -17.92 -10.72
CA PRO A 167 -1.47 -18.56 -11.05
C PRO A 167 -2.44 -17.61 -11.77
N LEU A 168 -2.33 -16.29 -11.52
CA LEU A 168 -3.11 -15.28 -12.23
C LEU A 168 -2.75 -15.25 -13.72
N CYS A 169 -1.47 -15.40 -14.06
CA CYS A 169 -1.06 -15.47 -15.46
C CYS A 169 -1.54 -16.77 -16.11
N GLY A 170 -1.43 -17.91 -15.43
CA GLY A 170 -1.94 -19.18 -15.96
C GLY A 170 -3.42 -19.12 -16.33
N TRP A 171 -4.24 -18.46 -15.50
CA TRP A 171 -5.66 -18.24 -15.79
C TRP A 171 -5.88 -17.25 -16.95
N LEU A 172 -5.11 -16.16 -17.01
CA LEU A 172 -5.25 -15.13 -18.06
C LEU A 172 -4.65 -15.53 -19.42
N HIS A 173 -3.65 -16.41 -19.45
CA HIS A 173 -2.94 -16.86 -20.65
C HIS A 173 -3.68 -17.94 -21.44
N ALA A 174 -4.82 -18.43 -20.95
CA ALA A 174 -5.68 -19.33 -21.71
C ALA A 174 -6.32 -18.67 -22.96
N GLY A 175 -6.04 -17.38 -23.24
CA GLY A 175 -6.72 -16.57 -24.25
C GLY A 175 -5.89 -16.07 -25.44
N ASP A 176 -4.81 -15.29 -25.25
CA ASP A 176 -4.07 -14.61 -26.37
C ASP A 176 -2.79 -13.90 -25.88
N ALA A 177 -1.82 -13.52 -26.73
CA ALA A 177 -0.56 -12.84 -26.36
C ALA A 177 -0.73 -11.44 -25.71
N ALA A 178 -1.88 -10.78 -25.92
CA ALA A 178 -2.29 -9.62 -25.11
C ALA A 178 -2.41 -9.95 -23.60
N SER A 179 -2.36 -11.23 -23.23
CA SER A 179 -2.38 -11.73 -21.86
C SER A 179 -1.14 -11.37 -21.05
N THR A 180 0.03 -11.14 -21.66
CA THR A 180 1.27 -10.90 -20.89
C THR A 180 1.24 -9.55 -20.18
N ILE A 181 1.09 -8.46 -20.94
CA ILE A 181 0.99 -7.09 -20.38
C ILE A 181 -0.20 -7.00 -19.42
N ARG A 182 -1.33 -7.61 -19.79
CA ARG A 182 -2.51 -7.67 -18.93
C ARG A 182 -2.21 -8.42 -17.64
N CYS A 183 -1.52 -9.55 -17.70
CA CYS A 183 -1.12 -10.26 -16.49
C CYS A 183 -0.19 -9.42 -15.62
N ASP A 184 0.78 -8.72 -16.20
CA ASP A 184 1.72 -7.90 -15.44
C ASP A 184 0.98 -6.78 -14.69
N LEU A 185 0.07 -6.10 -15.39
CA LEU A 185 -0.76 -5.06 -14.79
C LEU A 185 -1.66 -5.60 -13.69
N VAL A 186 -2.39 -6.71 -13.95
CA VAL A 186 -3.25 -7.35 -12.95
C VAL A 186 -2.43 -7.77 -11.73
N THR A 187 -1.27 -8.40 -11.94
CA THR A 187 -0.39 -8.87 -10.87
C THR A 187 0.12 -7.70 -10.01
N PHE A 188 0.63 -6.65 -10.66
CA PHE A 188 1.15 -5.48 -9.97
C PHE A 188 0.07 -4.78 -9.13
N HIS A 189 -1.09 -4.49 -9.74
CA HIS A 189 -2.18 -3.77 -9.08
C HIS A 189 -2.84 -4.62 -7.99
N ALA A 190 -3.01 -5.93 -8.21
CA ALA A 190 -3.55 -6.83 -7.19
C ALA A 190 -2.60 -6.94 -5.98
N ALA A 191 -1.29 -7.12 -6.21
CA ALA A 191 -0.30 -7.21 -5.15
C ALA A 191 -0.27 -5.92 -4.30
N TRP A 192 -0.19 -4.75 -4.94
CA TRP A 192 -0.24 -3.47 -4.24
C TRP A 192 -1.59 -3.20 -3.57
N GLY A 193 -2.69 -3.54 -4.22
CA GLY A 193 -4.04 -3.37 -3.67
C GLY A 193 -4.25 -4.17 -2.39
N VAL A 194 -3.86 -5.45 -2.41
CA VAL A 194 -3.90 -6.32 -1.23
C VAL A 194 -2.93 -5.85 -0.15
N ALA A 195 -1.69 -5.51 -0.51
CA ALA A 195 -0.68 -5.04 0.43
C ALA A 195 -1.12 -3.75 1.17
N LEU A 196 -1.60 -2.73 0.44
CA LEU A 196 -2.07 -1.48 1.04
C LEU A 196 -3.31 -1.69 1.90
N THR A 197 -4.24 -2.55 1.47
CA THR A 197 -5.43 -2.88 2.26
C THR A 197 -5.03 -3.57 3.57
N ALA A 198 -4.14 -4.55 3.51
CA ALA A 198 -3.63 -5.24 4.68
C ALA A 198 -2.87 -4.30 5.64
N LEU A 199 -1.94 -3.49 5.11
CA LEU A 199 -1.22 -2.47 5.88
C LEU A 199 -2.20 -1.51 6.55
N ALA A 200 -3.16 -0.95 5.80
CA ALA A 200 -4.15 -0.01 6.30
C ALA A 200 -4.97 -0.58 7.47
N VAL A 201 -5.44 -1.83 7.36
CA VAL A 201 -6.21 -2.50 8.41
C VAL A 201 -5.34 -2.81 9.61
N LEU A 202 -4.14 -3.37 9.41
CA LEU A 202 -3.25 -3.76 10.51
C LEU A 202 -2.70 -2.56 11.27
N ASP A 203 -2.32 -1.49 10.58
CA ASP A 203 -1.90 -0.21 11.20
C ASP A 203 -3.03 0.39 12.02
N HIS A 204 -4.26 0.37 11.49
CA HIS A 204 -5.42 0.85 12.24
C HIS A 204 -5.70 0.01 13.49
N ARG A 205 -5.64 -1.33 13.38
CA ARG A 205 -5.80 -2.23 14.53
C ARG A 205 -4.73 -1.98 15.58
N LEU A 206 -3.48 -1.79 15.16
CA LEU A 206 -2.36 -1.46 16.04
C LEU A 206 -2.60 -0.13 16.76
N LEU A 207 -3.11 0.90 16.07
CA LEU A 207 -3.48 2.17 16.71
C LEU A 207 -4.56 1.99 17.78
N VAL A 208 -5.66 1.31 17.44
CA VAL A 208 -6.79 1.10 18.36
C VAL A 208 -6.34 0.31 19.58
N GLN A 209 -5.55 -0.75 19.37
CA GLN A 209 -4.96 -1.52 20.45
C GLN A 209 -4.03 -0.67 21.30
N ALA A 210 -3.21 0.19 20.71
CA ALA A 210 -2.27 1.04 21.45
C ALA A 210 -2.97 2.17 22.23
N LEU A 211 -4.20 2.54 21.89
CA LEU A 211 -5.01 3.54 22.59
C LEU A 211 -6.01 2.95 23.59
N SER A 212 -6.26 1.65 23.58
CA SER A 212 -7.21 1.01 24.50
C SER A 212 -6.68 1.01 25.96
N PRO A 213 -7.52 1.17 26.99
CA PRO A 213 -7.06 1.12 28.39
C PRO A 213 -6.29 -0.17 28.70
N ALA A 214 -5.29 -0.11 29.58
CA ALA A 214 -4.68 -1.33 30.10
C ALA A 214 -5.75 -2.11 30.93
N PRO A 215 -5.69 -3.45 31.01
CA PRO A 215 -6.66 -4.24 31.78
C PRO A 215 -6.75 -3.81 33.26
N ALA A 216 -5.62 -3.38 33.85
CA ALA A 216 -5.56 -2.86 35.21
C ALA A 216 -6.34 -1.54 35.36
N ASP A 217 -6.16 -0.59 34.43
CA ASP A 217 -6.89 0.68 34.41
C ASP A 217 -8.41 0.44 34.23
N ALA A 218 -8.80 -0.57 33.45
CA ALA A 218 -10.20 -0.92 33.24
C ALA A 218 -10.85 -1.50 34.52
N ALA A 219 -10.10 -2.27 35.31
CA ALA A 219 -10.57 -2.81 36.59
C ALA A 219 -10.71 -1.71 37.65
N GLU A 220 -9.77 -0.76 37.72
CA GLU A 220 -9.87 0.39 38.63
C GLU A 220 -11.01 1.33 38.26
N LEU A 221 -11.21 1.62 36.96
CA LEU A 221 -12.34 2.42 36.48
C LEU A 221 -13.69 1.74 36.72
N GLY A 222 -13.74 0.40 36.64
CA GLY A 222 -14.93 -0.38 36.96
C GLY A 222 -15.22 -0.48 38.47
N ALA A 223 -14.20 -0.36 39.33
CA ALA A 223 -14.36 -0.34 40.77
C ALA A 223 -14.73 1.06 41.32
N ALA A 224 -14.52 2.12 40.54
CA ALA A 224 -14.76 3.51 40.91
C ALA A 224 -16.12 4.07 40.44
N GLY A 225 -16.90 3.32 39.66
CA GLY A 225 -18.23 3.69 39.16
C GLY A 225 -19.32 2.81 39.74
#